data_AF-A0A935N1L6-F1
#
_entry.id   AF-A0A935N1L6-F1
#
_cell.length_a   1.000
_cell.length_b   1.000
_cell.length_c   1.000
_cell.angle_alpha   90.00
_cell.angle_beta   90.00
_cell.angle_gamma   90.00
#
_symmetry.space_group_name_H-M   'P 1'
#
loop_
_entity.id
_entity.type
_entity.pdbx_description
1 polymer ?
#
loop_
_entity_poly.entity_id
_entity_poly.type
_entity_poly.pdbx_seq_one_letter_code
_entity_poly.pdbx_strand_id
1 'polypeptide(L)'
;MRTNFRPISEQNALTKLDALRSEFRSLIAEVYEYRAKACAVCLTPGACCLDEHFVNVHVSRLEAVAIGKSIADLPEQPQKAVRERTARTIEKYKLDEAIDTRTATYACPLFESGTGCLVHNSAKPLPCIMHACYSSEADLPPDELLDNAELAVNKLNDATYRRPTEHLPIPLAIAKLI
;
A
#
# COMPACT_ATOMS: atom_id res chain seq x y z
N MET A 1 0.11 -36.20 5.27
CA MET A 1 -0.89 -35.61 6.17
C MET A 1 -1.58 -34.46 5.44
N ARG A 2 -2.88 -34.53 5.19
CA ARG A 2 -3.64 -33.39 4.66
C ARG A 2 -4.06 -32.54 5.85
N THR A 3 -3.34 -31.47 6.13
CA THR A 3 -3.75 -30.45 7.11
C THR A 3 -5.10 -29.90 6.67
N ASN A 4 -6.09 -29.99 7.56
CA ASN A 4 -7.45 -29.52 7.38
C ASN A 4 -7.45 -27.98 7.38
N PHE A 5 -7.00 -27.36 6.28
CA PHE A 5 -6.93 -25.90 6.16
C PHE A 5 -8.32 -25.35 5.85
N ARG A 6 -9.04 -24.95 6.89
CA ARG A 6 -10.26 -24.16 6.75
C ARG A 6 -9.86 -22.79 6.19
N PRO A 7 -10.46 -22.33 5.08
CA PRO A 7 -10.14 -21.04 4.52
C PRO A 7 -10.56 -19.95 5.52
N ILE A 8 -9.73 -18.92 5.65
CA ILE A 8 -10.09 -17.73 6.43
C ILE A 8 -11.05 -16.92 5.55
N SER A 9 -12.15 -16.41 6.12
CA SER A 9 -13.05 -15.51 5.40
C SER A 9 -12.33 -14.19 5.11
N GLU A 10 -12.66 -13.53 4.00
CA GLU A 10 -12.05 -12.24 3.63
C GLU A 10 -12.20 -11.20 4.74
N GLN A 11 -13.35 -11.16 5.43
CA GLN A 11 -13.56 -10.24 6.55
C GLN A 11 -12.58 -10.51 7.70
N ASN A 12 -12.39 -11.78 8.09
CA ASN A 12 -11.43 -12.14 9.14
C ASN A 12 -9.99 -11.89 8.70
N ALA A 13 -9.69 -12.09 7.41
CA ALA A 13 -8.40 -11.79 6.84
C ALA A 13 -8.09 -10.29 6.86
N LEU A 14 -9.07 -9.44 6.55
CA LEU A 14 -8.93 -7.99 6.63
C LEU A 14 -8.69 -7.51 8.07
N THR A 15 -9.39 -8.08 9.06
CA THR A 15 -9.11 -7.78 10.48
C THR A 15 -7.68 -8.18 10.87
N LYS A 16 -7.21 -9.34 10.40
CA LYS A 16 -5.81 -9.78 10.64
C LYS A 16 -4.80 -8.91 9.91
N LEU A 17 -5.08 -8.50 8.67
CA LEU A 17 -4.24 -7.58 7.91
C LEU A 17 -4.12 -6.24 8.64
N ASP A 18 -5.23 -5.72 9.18
CA ASP A 18 -5.23 -4.47 9.92
C ASP A 18 -4.35 -4.54 11.17
N ALA A 19 -4.42 -5.66 11.90
CA ALA A 19 -3.54 -5.92 13.04
C ALA A 19 -2.05 -5.98 12.62
N LEU A 20 -1.72 -6.71 11.55
CA LEU A 20 -0.35 -6.79 11.02
C LEU A 20 0.20 -5.40 10.63
N ARG A 21 -0.60 -4.59 9.93
CA ARG A 21 -0.19 -3.24 9.54
C ARG A 21 -0.06 -2.31 10.73
N SER A 22 -0.92 -2.45 11.74
CA SER A 22 -0.87 -1.63 12.96
C SER A 22 0.39 -1.96 13.77
N GLU A 23 0.69 -3.24 13.95
CA GLU A 23 1.92 -3.71 14.60
C GLU A 23 3.17 -3.21 13.86
N PHE A 24 3.19 -3.36 12.53
CA PHE A 24 4.30 -2.87 11.71
C PHE A 24 4.44 -1.34 11.80
N ARG A 25 3.34 -0.59 11.75
CA ARG A 25 3.33 0.86 11.91
C ARG A 25 3.88 1.29 13.27
N SER A 26 3.45 0.63 14.35
CA SER A 26 3.96 0.91 15.70
C SER A 26 5.46 0.65 15.80
N LEU A 27 5.94 -0.47 15.26
CA LEU A 27 7.37 -0.77 15.21
C LEU A 27 8.16 0.33 14.48
N ILE A 28 7.71 0.72 13.29
CA ILE A 28 8.37 1.77 12.51
C ILE A 28 8.36 3.11 13.26
N ALA A 29 7.21 3.49 13.83
CA ALA A 29 7.05 4.72 14.58
C ALA A 29 7.96 4.79 15.82
N GLU A 30 8.01 3.73 16.61
CA GLU A 30 8.74 3.69 17.88
C GLU A 30 10.26 3.57 17.70
N VAL A 31 10.70 2.80 16.69
CA VAL A 31 12.11 2.40 16.55
C VAL A 31 12.86 3.20 15.47
N TYR A 32 12.15 3.80 14.51
CA TYR A 32 12.80 4.44 13.36
C TYR A 32 12.34 5.89 13.12
N GLU A 33 11.04 6.19 13.26
CA GLU A 33 10.50 7.51 12.88
C GLU A 33 11.00 8.67 13.74
N TYR A 34 11.63 8.44 14.90
CA TYR A 34 12.32 9.52 15.63
C TYR A 34 13.46 10.16 14.82
N ARG A 35 13.92 9.50 13.75
CA ARG A 35 14.90 10.00 12.77
C ARG A 35 14.26 10.53 11.49
N ALA A 36 12.96 10.30 11.30
CA ALA A 36 12.22 10.82 10.16
C ALA A 36 11.70 12.23 10.46
N LYS A 37 11.52 13.03 9.41
CA LYS A 37 10.79 14.30 9.53
C LYS A 37 9.32 14.00 9.75
N ALA A 38 8.75 14.55 10.82
CA ALA A 38 7.32 14.43 11.07
C ALA A 38 6.50 15.16 9.98
N CYS A 39 5.62 14.43 9.30
CA CYS A 39 4.79 14.98 8.22
C CYS A 39 3.92 16.17 8.68
N ALA A 40 3.47 16.17 9.93
CA ALA A 40 2.61 17.22 10.50
C ALA A 40 3.31 18.60 10.59
N VAL A 41 4.64 18.63 10.63
CA VAL A 41 5.44 19.87 10.69
C VAL A 41 6.29 20.07 9.43
N CYS A 42 6.07 19.24 8.40
CA CYS A 42 6.75 19.39 7.13
C CYS A 42 6.23 20.63 6.40
N LEU A 43 7.12 21.39 5.76
CA LEU A 43 6.74 22.55 4.94
C LEU A 43 5.95 22.15 3.69
N THR A 44 6.10 20.90 3.25
CA THR A 44 5.43 20.33 2.07
C THR A 44 4.86 18.93 2.38
N PRO A 45 3.85 18.81 3.26
CA PRO A 45 3.31 17.51 3.68
C PRO A 45 2.85 16.69 2.46
N GLY A 46 3.40 15.48 2.34
CA GLY A 46 3.03 14.57 1.25
C GLY A 46 3.59 14.95 -0.13
N ALA A 47 4.39 16.01 -0.27
CA ALA A 47 5.05 16.31 -1.55
C ALA A 47 6.06 15.22 -1.97
N CYS A 48 6.60 14.46 -1.01
CA CYS A 48 7.36 13.24 -1.30
C CYS A 48 6.55 12.15 -2.02
N CYS A 49 5.21 12.23 -2.01
CA CYS A 49 4.32 11.31 -2.73
C CYS A 49 3.85 11.86 -4.09
N LEU A 50 4.19 13.12 -4.43
CA LEU A 50 3.80 13.79 -5.66
C LEU A 50 4.73 13.48 -6.85
N ASP A 51 5.92 12.96 -6.57
CA ASP A 51 6.95 12.75 -7.58
C ASP A 51 6.69 11.46 -8.38
N GLU A 52 6.73 11.57 -9.70
CA GLU A 52 6.63 10.47 -10.66
C GLU A 52 7.78 9.46 -10.50
N HIS A 53 8.80 9.79 -9.69
CA HIS A 53 9.99 8.96 -9.43
C HIS A 53 9.89 8.01 -8.23
N PHE A 54 8.82 8.05 -7.42
CA PHE A 54 8.86 7.38 -6.10
C PHE A 54 7.91 6.20 -5.88
N VAL A 55 6.84 6.03 -6.67
CA VAL A 55 5.89 4.94 -6.39
C VAL A 55 6.00 3.83 -7.42
N ASN A 56 6.59 2.74 -6.94
CA ASN A 56 6.62 1.42 -7.56
C ASN A 56 6.24 0.41 -6.47
N VAL A 57 5.05 0.61 -5.91
CA VAL A 57 4.54 -0.21 -4.82
C VAL A 57 3.57 -1.21 -5.41
N HIS A 58 3.93 -2.48 -5.29
CA HIS A 58 3.05 -3.59 -5.60
C HIS A 58 2.39 -4.09 -4.32
N VAL A 59 1.11 -4.43 -4.40
CA VAL A 59 0.32 -4.86 -3.26
C VAL A 59 -0.32 -6.21 -3.53
N SER A 60 -0.49 -7.00 -2.49
CA SER A 60 -1.27 -8.23 -2.55
C SER A 60 -2.75 -7.94 -2.85
N ARG A 61 -3.50 -8.95 -3.31
CA ARG A 61 -4.95 -8.83 -3.48
C ARG A 61 -5.66 -8.44 -2.18
N LEU A 62 -5.24 -8.97 -1.04
CA LEU A 62 -5.84 -8.67 0.27
C LEU A 62 -5.65 -7.20 0.65
N GLU A 63 -4.47 -6.64 0.43
CA GLU A 63 -4.22 -5.20 0.61
C GLU A 63 -5.02 -4.36 -0.38
N ALA A 64 -5.12 -4.78 -1.65
CA ALA A 64 -5.95 -4.10 -2.63
C ALA A 64 -7.40 -4.02 -2.17
N VAL A 65 -7.98 -5.12 -1.66
CA VAL A 65 -9.35 -5.12 -1.11
C VAL A 65 -9.49 -4.15 0.07
N ALA A 66 -8.49 -4.09 0.96
CA ALA A 66 -8.50 -3.13 2.06
C ALA A 66 -8.47 -1.67 1.56
N ILE A 67 -7.66 -1.38 0.52
CA ILE A 67 -7.63 -0.06 -0.15
C ILE A 67 -9.00 0.24 -0.78
N GLY A 68 -9.58 -0.71 -1.52
CA GLY A 68 -10.88 -0.57 -2.17
C GLY A 68 -11.99 -0.25 -1.18
N LYS A 69 -12.05 -0.94 -0.04
CA LYS A 69 -12.99 -0.62 1.05
C LYS A 69 -12.76 0.78 1.60
N SER A 70 -11.51 1.16 1.87
CA SER A 70 -11.22 2.51 2.34
C SER A 70 -11.59 3.60 1.33
N ILE A 71 -11.49 3.33 0.01
CA ILE A 71 -11.95 4.28 -1.02
C ILE A 71 -13.48 4.36 -0.99
N ALA A 72 -14.18 3.23 -0.90
CA ALA A 72 -15.64 3.18 -0.89
C ALA A 72 -16.27 3.96 0.29
N ASP A 73 -15.54 4.10 1.40
CA ASP A 73 -15.96 4.89 2.57
C ASP A 73 -15.73 6.41 2.41
N LEU A 74 -15.03 6.85 1.37
CA LEU A 74 -14.81 8.28 1.08
C LEU A 74 -16.09 8.93 0.48
N PRO A 75 -16.22 10.26 0.52
CA PRO A 75 -17.23 10.95 -0.27
C PRO A 75 -17.08 10.69 -1.78
N GLU A 76 -18.17 10.84 -2.53
CA GLU A 76 -18.23 10.50 -3.97
C GLU A 76 -17.16 11.22 -4.81
N GLN A 77 -16.86 12.48 -4.51
CA GLN A 77 -15.88 13.26 -5.27
C GLN A 77 -14.46 12.69 -5.16
N PRO A 78 -13.87 12.45 -3.96
CA PRO A 78 -12.60 11.73 -3.82
C PRO A 78 -12.59 10.35 -4.48
N GLN A 79 -13.70 9.59 -4.39
CA GLN A 79 -13.78 8.30 -5.07
C GLN A 79 -13.58 8.46 -6.58
N LYS A 80 -14.36 9.35 -7.21
CA LYS A 80 -14.26 9.65 -8.64
C LYS A 80 -12.86 10.11 -9.03
N ALA A 81 -12.25 10.99 -8.22
CA ALA A 81 -10.89 11.48 -8.46
C ALA A 81 -9.86 10.34 -8.44
N VAL A 82 -9.97 9.38 -7.50
CA VAL A 82 -9.11 8.18 -7.48
C VAL A 82 -9.30 7.34 -8.73
N ARG A 83 -10.54 7.12 -9.19
CA ARG A 83 -10.82 6.37 -10.43
C ARG A 83 -10.16 7.03 -11.64
N GLU A 84 -10.33 8.35 -11.78
CA GLU A 84 -9.73 9.12 -12.87
C GLU A 84 -8.19 9.13 -12.83
N ARG A 85 -7.61 9.35 -11.64
CA ARG A 85 -6.14 9.28 -11.45
C ARG A 85 -5.61 7.89 -11.81
N THR A 86 -6.30 6.84 -11.36
CA THR A 86 -5.93 5.44 -11.65
C THR A 86 -5.93 5.18 -13.15
N ALA A 87 -7.01 5.53 -13.86
CA ALA A 87 -7.10 5.35 -15.31
C ALA A 87 -6.00 6.12 -16.06
N ARG A 88 -5.79 7.40 -15.71
CA ARG A 88 -4.72 8.21 -16.31
C ARG A 88 -3.33 7.64 -16.07
N THR A 89 -3.05 7.13 -14.87
CA THR A 89 -1.76 6.52 -14.54
C THR A 89 -1.55 5.24 -15.34
N ILE A 90 -2.56 4.36 -15.44
CA ILE A 90 -2.46 3.13 -16.25
C ILE A 90 -2.18 3.48 -17.72
N GLU A 91 -2.91 4.44 -18.28
CA GLU A 91 -2.74 4.88 -19.67
C GLU A 91 -1.37 5.52 -19.92
N LYS A 92 -0.98 6.50 -19.09
CA LYS A 92 0.27 7.27 -19.25
C LYS A 92 1.50 6.36 -19.18
N TYR A 93 1.53 5.43 -18.23
CA TYR A 93 2.68 4.56 -17.99
C TYR A 93 2.53 3.18 -18.66
N LYS A 94 1.45 2.96 -19.42
CA LYS A 94 1.14 1.69 -20.10
C LYS A 94 1.25 0.50 -19.16
N LEU A 95 0.71 0.65 -17.95
CA LEU A 95 0.74 -0.41 -16.94
C LEU A 95 -0.13 -1.56 -17.41
N ASP A 96 0.46 -2.75 -17.47
CA ASP A 96 -0.19 -3.99 -17.90
C ASP A 96 0.31 -5.14 -17.00
N GLU A 97 -0.54 -6.13 -16.75
CA GLU A 97 -0.18 -7.34 -16.00
C GLU A 97 0.82 -8.22 -16.76
N ALA A 98 0.82 -8.15 -18.09
CA ALA A 98 1.72 -8.90 -18.97
C ALA A 98 3.11 -8.26 -19.13
N ILE A 99 3.29 -7.03 -18.64
CA ILE A 99 4.55 -6.28 -18.74
C ILE A 99 5.16 -6.19 -17.34
N ASP A 100 6.48 -6.37 -17.26
CA ASP A 100 7.19 -6.12 -16.01
C ASP A 100 7.10 -4.63 -15.65
N THR A 101 6.28 -4.32 -14.65
CA THR A 101 6.05 -2.98 -14.13
C THR A 101 7.01 -2.60 -13.00
N ARG A 102 7.92 -3.51 -12.60
CA ARG A 102 8.83 -3.30 -11.46
C ARG A 102 9.89 -2.23 -11.68
N THR A 103 10.01 -1.65 -12.86
CA THR A 103 10.90 -0.51 -13.12
C THR A 103 10.12 0.78 -13.42
N ALA A 104 8.78 0.71 -13.49
CA ALA A 104 7.95 1.86 -13.77
C ALA A 104 7.64 2.60 -12.47
N THR A 105 8.01 3.88 -12.41
CA THR A 105 7.60 4.77 -11.33
C THR A 105 6.44 5.63 -11.81
N TYR A 106 5.47 5.86 -10.92
CA TYR A 106 4.28 6.65 -11.24
C TYR A 106 3.82 7.50 -10.06
N ALA A 107 3.01 8.52 -10.33
CA ALA A 107 2.31 9.25 -9.28
C ALA A 107 1.22 8.37 -8.64
N CYS A 108 1.20 8.30 -7.31
CA CYS A 108 0.23 7.47 -6.59
C CYS A 108 -1.22 7.97 -6.81
N PRO A 109 -2.15 7.13 -7.29
CA PRO A 109 -3.53 7.54 -7.51
C PRO A 109 -4.31 7.84 -6.21
N LEU A 110 -3.78 7.38 -5.07
CA LEU A 110 -4.33 7.60 -3.73
C LEU A 110 -3.86 8.91 -3.09
N PHE A 111 -3.02 9.69 -3.78
CA PHE A 111 -2.57 10.98 -3.28
C PHE A 111 -3.55 12.10 -3.67
N GLU A 112 -3.87 12.95 -2.70
CA GLU A 112 -4.73 14.12 -2.85
C GLU A 112 -4.00 15.37 -2.34
N SER A 113 -3.86 16.40 -3.17
CA SER A 113 -3.17 17.64 -2.75
C SER A 113 -3.88 18.29 -1.56
N GLY A 114 -3.12 18.77 -0.58
CA GLY A 114 -3.63 19.35 0.67
C GLY A 114 -4.17 18.34 1.68
N THR A 115 -4.39 17.07 1.30
CA THR A 115 -4.87 16.01 2.21
C THR A 115 -3.80 14.92 2.45
N GLY A 116 -3.00 14.60 1.44
CA GLY A 116 -2.02 13.53 1.48
C GLY A 116 -2.57 12.20 0.95
N CYS A 117 -2.12 11.08 1.54
CA CYS A 117 -2.59 9.75 1.16
C CYS A 117 -4.01 9.50 1.69
N LEU A 118 -4.97 9.27 0.80
CA LEU A 118 -6.39 9.07 1.14
C LEU A 118 -6.66 7.83 2.00
N VAL A 119 -5.72 6.88 2.04
CA VAL A 119 -5.80 5.67 2.85
C VAL A 119 -4.79 5.63 4.00
N HIS A 120 -4.19 6.79 4.35
CA HIS A 120 -3.07 6.87 5.29
C HIS A 120 -3.31 6.14 6.62
N ASN A 121 -4.50 6.27 7.19
CA ASN A 121 -4.86 5.68 8.49
C ASN A 121 -5.58 4.34 8.39
N SER A 122 -6.20 4.05 7.25
CA SER A 122 -7.13 2.92 7.09
C SER A 122 -6.54 1.78 6.29
N ALA A 123 -5.77 2.07 5.23
CA ALA A 123 -5.29 1.04 4.32
C ALA A 123 -3.94 1.30 3.65
N LYS A 124 -3.06 2.09 4.28
CA LYS A 124 -1.69 2.31 3.81
C LYS A 124 -0.94 0.97 3.69
N PRO A 125 -0.40 0.60 2.51
CA PRO A 125 0.36 -0.64 2.31
C PRO A 125 1.65 -0.70 3.12
N LEU A 126 2.16 -1.90 3.40
CA LEU A 126 3.39 -2.09 4.17
C LEU A 126 4.61 -1.36 3.56
N PRO A 127 4.88 -1.45 2.24
CA PRO A 127 5.98 -0.69 1.63
C PRO A 127 5.85 0.82 1.84
N CYS A 128 4.63 1.33 1.87
CA CYS A 128 4.40 2.75 2.13
C CYS A 128 4.57 3.12 3.61
N ILE A 129 4.34 2.18 4.54
CA ILE A 129 4.53 2.40 5.98
C ILE A 129 6.03 2.52 6.30
N MET A 130 6.88 1.68 5.71
CA MET A 130 8.33 1.69 5.98
C MET A 130 9.01 3.01 5.57
N HIS A 131 8.56 3.61 4.47
CA HIS A 131 9.21 4.78 3.86
C HIS A 131 8.72 6.12 4.45
N ALA A 132 8.96 6.36 5.73
CA ALA A 132 8.86 7.70 6.30
C ALA A 132 9.90 8.68 5.67
N CYS A 133 9.77 9.98 5.94
CA CYS A 133 10.65 11.00 5.37
C CYS A 133 12.02 11.05 6.08
N TYR A 134 12.87 10.05 5.84
CA TYR A 134 14.25 10.01 6.36
C TYR A 134 15.16 10.96 5.58
N SER A 135 16.11 11.58 6.29
CA SER A 135 17.10 12.49 5.66
C SER A 135 18.40 11.79 5.27
N SER A 136 18.57 10.54 5.70
CA SER A 136 19.75 9.71 5.46
C SER A 136 19.30 8.27 5.24
N GLU A 137 19.93 7.58 4.29
CA GLU A 137 19.71 6.14 4.06
C GLU A 137 20.06 5.30 5.29
N ALA A 138 21.04 5.73 6.09
CA ALA A 138 21.44 5.04 7.32
C ALA A 138 20.36 5.06 8.43
N ASP A 139 19.33 5.89 8.26
CA ASP A 139 18.19 5.96 9.18
C ASP A 139 16.99 5.13 8.69
N LEU A 140 17.09 4.55 7.49
CA LEU A 140 16.05 3.66 6.97
C LEU A 140 15.96 2.39 7.84
N PRO A 141 14.74 1.89 8.09
CA PRO A 141 14.55 0.56 8.62
C PRO A 141 15.22 -0.47 7.69
N PRO A 142 15.80 -1.56 8.23
CA PRO A 142 16.38 -2.61 7.40
C PRO A 142 15.30 -3.31 6.57
N ASP A 143 15.60 -3.59 5.30
CA ASP A 143 14.68 -4.19 4.34
C ASP A 143 14.05 -5.50 4.84
N GLU A 144 14.80 -6.28 5.61
CA GLU A 144 14.38 -7.54 6.23
C GLU A 144 13.11 -7.38 7.08
N LEU A 145 12.85 -6.19 7.65
CA LEU A 145 11.60 -5.93 8.36
C LEU A 145 10.40 -5.90 7.43
N LEU A 146 10.53 -5.24 6.28
CA LEU A 146 9.47 -5.22 5.27
C LEU A 146 9.29 -6.60 4.68
N ASP A 147 10.37 -7.29 4.31
CA ASP A 147 10.31 -8.65 3.74
C ASP A 147 9.53 -9.61 4.65
N ASN A 148 9.80 -9.57 5.96
CA ASN A 148 9.12 -10.41 6.94
C ASN A 148 7.64 -10.04 7.08
N ALA A 149 7.32 -8.74 7.08
CA ALA A 149 5.95 -8.25 7.17
C ALA A 149 5.14 -8.60 5.91
N GLU A 150 5.72 -8.41 4.72
CA GLU A 150 5.11 -8.79 3.44
C GLU A 150 4.93 -10.31 3.34
N LEU A 151 5.88 -11.11 3.83
CA LEU A 151 5.72 -12.56 3.91
C LEU A 151 4.53 -12.98 4.78
N ALA A 152 4.30 -12.29 5.91
CA ALA A 152 3.13 -12.52 6.76
C ALA A 152 1.81 -12.18 6.03
N VAL A 153 1.78 -11.05 5.32
CA VAL A 153 0.63 -10.65 4.49
C VAL A 153 0.40 -11.65 3.35
N ASN A 154 1.45 -12.13 2.69
CA ASN A 154 1.36 -13.10 1.61
C ASN A 154 0.78 -14.44 2.08
N LYS A 155 1.25 -14.94 3.24
CA LYS A 155 0.66 -16.15 3.86
C LYS A 155 -0.82 -15.96 4.18
N LEU A 156 -1.21 -14.78 4.66
CA LEU A 156 -2.60 -14.46 4.96
C LEU A 156 -3.45 -14.35 3.68
N ASN A 157 -2.91 -13.73 2.63
CA ASN A 157 -3.54 -13.61 1.31
C ASN A 157 -3.76 -15.00 0.69
N ASP A 158 -2.73 -15.86 0.69
CA ASP A 158 -2.80 -17.23 0.18
C ASP A 158 -3.83 -18.06 0.95
N ALA A 159 -3.89 -17.93 2.29
CA ALA A 159 -4.88 -18.61 3.12
C ALA A 159 -6.33 -18.15 2.86
N THR A 160 -6.49 -16.93 2.36
CA THR A 160 -7.79 -16.32 2.05
C THR A 160 -8.27 -16.70 0.65
N TYR A 161 -7.42 -16.52 -0.37
CA TYR A 161 -7.81 -16.70 -1.78
C TYR A 161 -7.41 -18.04 -2.38
N ARG A 162 -6.63 -18.87 -1.66
CA ARG A 162 -6.19 -20.21 -2.08
C ARG A 162 -5.46 -20.22 -3.44
N ARG A 163 -4.72 -19.16 -3.71
CA ARG A 163 -3.88 -18.99 -4.89
C ARG A 163 -2.59 -18.33 -4.46
N PRO A 164 -1.47 -18.58 -5.16
CA PRO A 164 -0.24 -17.84 -4.93
C PRO A 164 -0.51 -16.34 -5.01
N THR A 165 0.10 -15.58 -4.09
CA THR A 165 -0.04 -14.13 -4.06
C THR A 165 0.56 -13.51 -5.32
N GLU A 166 -0.30 -12.88 -6.09
CA GLU A 166 0.09 -11.96 -7.14
C GLU A 166 0.20 -10.55 -6.55
N HIS A 167 1.30 -9.88 -6.85
CA HIS A 167 1.54 -8.49 -6.46
C HIS A 167 1.35 -7.62 -7.68
N LEU A 168 0.42 -6.67 -7.59
CA LEU A 168 0.10 -5.74 -8.67
C LEU A 168 0.46 -4.32 -8.26
N PRO A 169 0.95 -3.47 -9.18
CA PRO A 169 1.16 -2.07 -8.88
C PRO A 169 -0.19 -1.45 -8.46
N ILE A 170 -0.18 -0.55 -7.47
CA ILE A 170 -1.39 0.06 -6.88
C ILE A 170 -2.46 0.45 -7.92
N PRO A 171 -2.14 1.13 -9.05
CA PRO A 171 -3.14 1.49 -10.05
C PRO A 171 -3.89 0.28 -10.62
N LEU A 172 -3.16 -0.78 -11.01
CA LEU A 172 -3.77 -2.01 -11.54
C LEU A 172 -4.57 -2.73 -10.44
N ALA A 173 -4.03 -2.79 -9.23
CA ALA A 173 -4.70 -3.41 -8.09
C ALA A 173 -6.03 -2.72 -7.77
N ILE A 174 -6.06 -1.38 -7.78
CA ILE A 174 -7.29 -0.60 -7.58
C ILE A 174 -8.25 -0.85 -8.75
N ALA A 175 -7.79 -0.74 -10.00
CA ALA A 175 -8.63 -0.89 -11.19
C ALA A 175 -9.38 -2.23 -11.25
N LYS A 176 -8.83 -3.30 -10.66
CA LYS A 176 -9.52 -4.60 -10.53
C LYS A 176 -10.70 -4.60 -9.55
N LEU A 177 -10.84 -3.58 -8.72
CA LEU A 177 -11.82 -3.51 -7.64
C LEU A 177 -12.91 -2.46 -7.85
N ILE A 178 -12.67 -1.49 -8.74
CA ILE A 178 -13.54 -0.32 -8.94
C ILE A 178 -14.30 -0.38 -10.25
#